data_AF-A0A917AU05-F1
#
_entry.id   AF-A0A917AU05-F1
#
_cell.length_a   1.000
_cell.length_b   1.000
_cell.length_c   1.000
_cell.angle_alpha   90.00
_cell.angle_beta   90.00
_cell.angle_gamma   90.00
#
_symmetry.space_group_name_H-M   'P 1'
#
loop_
_entity.id
_entity.type
_entity.pdbx_description
1 polymer ?
#
loop_
_entity_poly.entity_id
_entity_poly.type
_entity_poly.pdbx_seq_one_letter_code
_entity_poly.pdbx_strand_id
1 'polypeptide(L)'
;MSSTLIDNMAVDEFAATHLPWSLDVSRTSELSHSTTVLGDCWAVSSRLGGMVGERSTREIRRTEGEFLAVLLVRRGREVFTQKGHKAVVTPGSALLWDGVLPA
;
A
#
# COMPACT_ATOMS: atom_id res chain seq x y z
N MET A 1 11.42 -26.60 -0.01
CA MET A 1 10.96 -25.30 0.52
C MET A 1 9.56 -25.08 -0.01
N SER A 2 8.55 -25.12 0.87
CA SER A 2 7.16 -24.92 0.45
C SER A 2 6.95 -23.44 0.16
N SER A 3 6.78 -23.08 -1.12
CA SER A 3 6.33 -21.75 -1.52
C SER A 3 4.87 -21.65 -1.11
N THR A 4 4.59 -21.05 0.04
CA THR A 4 3.23 -20.74 0.45
C THR A 4 2.72 -19.66 -0.50
N LEU A 5 1.88 -20.04 -1.46
CA LEU A 5 1.15 -19.11 -2.32
C LEU A 5 0.36 -18.15 -1.42
N ILE A 6 0.41 -16.84 -1.70
CA ILE A 6 -0.48 -15.89 -1.03
C ILE A 6 -1.92 -16.19 -1.48
N ASP A 7 -2.82 -16.48 -0.55
CA ASP A 7 -4.24 -16.64 -0.84
C ASP A 7 -4.97 -15.29 -0.91
N ASN A 8 -6.19 -15.27 -1.44
CA ASN A 8 -6.94 -14.04 -1.63
C ASN A 8 -7.33 -13.36 -0.30
N MET A 9 -7.51 -14.11 0.79
CA MET A 9 -7.89 -13.53 2.07
C MET A 9 -6.75 -12.68 2.64
N ALA A 10 -5.52 -13.16 2.52
CA ALA A 10 -4.34 -12.41 2.95
C ALA A 10 -4.13 -11.12 2.13
N VAL A 11 -4.46 -11.14 0.83
CA VAL A 11 -4.42 -9.94 -0.03
C VAL A 11 -5.52 -8.96 0.37
N ASP A 12 -6.74 -9.43 0.60
CA ASP A 12 -7.88 -8.59 0.99
C ASP A 12 -7.64 -7.92 2.36
N GLU A 13 -7.08 -8.66 3.32
CA GLU A 13 -6.67 -8.10 4.61
C GLU A 13 -5.60 -7.03 4.43
N PHE A 14 -4.53 -7.33 3.68
CA PHE A 14 -3.46 -6.37 3.42
C PHE A 14 -3.97 -5.10 2.71
N ALA A 15 -4.87 -5.25 1.74
CA ALA A 15 -5.49 -4.13 1.02
C ALA A 15 -6.26 -3.16 1.93
N ALA A 16 -6.64 -3.59 3.13
CA ALA A 16 -7.34 -2.77 4.12
C ALA A 16 -6.42 -2.19 5.22
N THR A 17 -5.14 -2.60 5.30
CA THR A 17 -4.24 -2.21 6.40
C THR A 17 -3.85 -0.73 6.42
N HIS A 18 -3.84 -0.09 5.25
CA HIS A 18 -3.49 1.32 5.09
C HIS A 18 -4.80 2.11 4.88
N LEU A 19 -5.04 2.55 3.65
CA LEU A 19 -6.35 2.93 3.13
C LEU A 19 -6.83 1.80 2.21
N PRO A 20 -8.12 1.67 1.87
CA PRO A 20 -8.58 0.64 0.95
C PRO A 20 -7.89 0.76 -0.42
N TRP A 21 -7.39 -0.35 -0.95
CA TRP A 21 -6.82 -0.47 -2.30
C TRP A 21 -7.44 -1.65 -3.06
N SER A 22 -7.40 -1.60 -4.39
CA SER A 22 -7.51 -2.78 -5.24
C SER A 22 -6.11 -3.26 -5.59
N LEU A 23 -5.80 -4.53 -5.33
CA LEU A 23 -4.45 -5.08 -5.50
C LEU A 23 -4.44 -6.22 -6.52
N ASP A 24 -3.53 -6.15 -7.48
CA ASP A 24 -3.10 -7.26 -8.32
C ASP A 24 -1.73 -7.73 -7.82
N VAL A 25 -1.65 -8.96 -7.30
CA VAL A 25 -0.46 -9.47 -6.60
C VAL A 25 0.08 -10.72 -7.27
N SER A 26 1.38 -10.71 -7.55
CA SER A 26 2.12 -11.91 -7.94
C SER A 26 2.15 -12.91 -6.78
N ARG A 27 1.46 -14.04 -6.95
CA ARG A 27 1.25 -15.08 -5.92
C ARG A 27 2.52 -15.83 -5.48
N THR A 28 3.67 -15.52 -6.07
CA THR A 28 4.97 -16.09 -5.71
C THR A 28 5.74 -15.24 -4.70
N SER A 29 5.20 -14.08 -4.30
CA SER A 29 5.85 -13.17 -3.36
C SER A 29 5.55 -13.53 -1.90
N GLU A 30 6.43 -13.10 -0.99
CA GLU A 30 6.13 -13.09 0.44
C GLU A 30 5.24 -11.89 0.76
N LEU A 31 4.20 -12.11 1.57
CA LEU A 31 3.39 -11.06 2.18
C LEU A 31 3.55 -11.12 3.70
N SER A 32 3.96 -10.01 4.30
CA SER A 32 3.87 -9.80 5.75
C SER A 32 3.61 -8.33 6.02
N HIS A 33 2.84 -8.05 7.07
CA HIS A 33 2.63 -6.70 7.54
C HIS A 33 2.40 -6.66 9.05
N SER A 34 2.59 -5.48 9.64
CA SER A 34 2.21 -5.18 11.02
C SER A 34 1.81 -3.72 11.15
N THR A 35 0.79 -3.46 11.95
CA THR A 35 0.26 -2.11 12.19
C THR A 35 0.60 -1.67 13.61
N THR A 36 1.06 -0.44 13.74
CA THR A 36 1.31 0.22 15.02
C THR A 36 0.55 1.53 15.07
N VAL A 37 -0.27 1.72 16.11
CA VAL A 37 -1.00 2.97 16.34
C VAL A 37 -0.06 3.99 17.00
N LEU A 38 -0.05 5.22 16.47
CA LEU A 38 0.78 6.34 16.87
C LEU A 38 -0.09 7.58 17.10
N GLY A 39 -0.82 7.61 18.22
CA GLY A 39 -1.84 8.62 18.47
C GLY A 39 -2.97 8.49 17.46
N ASP A 40 -3.29 9.58 16.75
CA ASP A 40 -4.33 9.61 15.72
C ASP A 40 -3.84 9.12 14.34
N CYS A 41 -2.57 8.69 14.24
CA CYS A 41 -2.00 8.09 13.04
C CYS A 41 -1.73 6.60 13.26
N TRP A 42 -1.52 5.86 12.18
CA TRP A 42 -0.97 4.51 12.25
C TRP A 42 0.16 4.34 11.24
N ALA A 43 1.14 3.51 11.61
CA ALA A 43 2.21 3.09 10.74
C ALA A 43 2.01 1.62 10.40
N VAL A 44 2.06 1.30 9.10
CA VAL A 44 2.06 -0.07 8.62
C VAL A 44 3.45 -0.40 8.11
N SER A 45 4.10 -1.38 8.73
CA SER A 45 5.29 -2.00 8.16
C SER A 45 4.84 -3.14 7.27
N SER A 46 5.32 -3.21 6.03
CA SER A 46 4.96 -4.28 5.11
C SER A 46 6.14 -4.78 4.28
N ARG A 47 6.01 -6.01 3.80
CA ARG A 47 6.88 -6.62 2.81
C ARG A 47 5.96 -7.33 1.81
N LEU A 48 5.89 -6.78 0.62
CA LEU A 48 5.20 -7.35 -0.53
C LEU A 48 5.96 -6.97 -1.80
N GLY A 49 6.19 -7.95 -2.67
CA GLY A 49 6.82 -7.75 -3.98
C GLY A 49 5.85 -8.09 -5.11
N GLY A 50 6.14 -7.59 -6.31
CA GLY A 50 5.40 -7.97 -7.52
C GLY A 50 3.91 -7.67 -7.44
N MET A 51 3.54 -6.48 -6.96
CA MET A 51 2.14 -6.04 -6.90
C MET A 51 1.93 -4.76 -7.71
N VAL A 52 0.68 -4.55 -8.12
CA VAL A 52 0.14 -3.28 -8.60
C VAL A 52 -1.06 -2.95 -7.72
N GLY A 53 -1.10 -1.72 -7.20
CA GLY A 53 -2.24 -1.20 -6.45
C GLY A 53 -2.92 -0.07 -7.21
N GLU A 54 -4.25 -0.02 -7.15
CA GLU A 54 -5.05 1.11 -7.60
C GLU A 54 -6.01 1.54 -6.50
N ARG A 55 -6.14 2.85 -6.32
CA ARG A 55 -7.11 3.47 -5.41
C ARG A 55 -8.01 4.40 -6.20
N SER A 56 -9.13 3.86 -6.67
CA SER A 56 -10.10 4.61 -7.45
C SER A 56 -11.11 5.35 -6.55
N THR A 57 -12.07 6.02 -7.18
CA THR A 57 -13.21 6.64 -6.46
C THR A 57 -13.97 5.63 -5.58
N ARG A 58 -14.03 4.35 -5.99
CA ARG A 58 -14.71 3.29 -5.24
C ARG A 58 -14.05 3.06 -3.87
N GLU A 59 -12.72 2.99 -3.84
CA GLU A 59 -11.93 2.77 -2.64
C GLU A 59 -11.91 4.01 -1.73
N ILE A 60 -11.83 5.20 -2.33
CA ILE A 60 -11.90 6.47 -1.60
C ILE A 60 -13.22 6.60 -0.83
N ARG A 61 -14.35 6.25 -1.44
CA ARG A 61 -15.68 6.29 -0.78
C ARG A 61 -15.81 5.37 0.42
N ARG A 62 -14.93 4.38 0.56
CA ARG A 62 -14.88 3.44 1.70
C ARG A 62 -13.94 3.91 2.81
N THR A 63 -13.33 5.08 2.63
CA THR A 63 -12.44 5.70 3.61
C THR A 63 -13.24 6.68 4.44
N GLU A 64 -13.29 6.47 5.75
CA GLU A 64 -13.89 7.42 6.69
C GLU A 64 -12.84 8.44 7.13
N GLY A 65 -12.99 9.70 6.69
CA GLY A 65 -12.07 10.79 7.00
C GLY A 65 -11.14 11.17 5.85
N GLU A 66 -10.33 12.19 6.09
CA GLU A 66 -9.38 12.75 5.13
C GLU A 66 -7.96 12.43 5.63
N PHE A 67 -7.15 11.83 4.76
CA PHE A 67 -5.82 11.34 5.14
C PHE A 67 -4.76 11.90 4.22
N LEU A 68 -3.62 12.22 4.81
CA LEU A 68 -2.37 12.43 4.12
C LEU A 68 -1.49 11.22 4.43
N ALA A 69 -1.00 10.55 3.39
CA ALA A 69 -0.25 9.31 3.56
C ALA A 69 1.23 9.51 3.21
N VAL A 70 2.09 8.88 4.01
CA VAL A 70 3.54 8.88 3.82
C VAL A 70 3.98 7.46 3.50
N LEU A 71 4.63 7.27 2.36
CA LEU A 71 5.26 6.03 1.96
C LEU A 71 6.78 6.13 2.16
N LEU A 72 7.33 5.18 2.91
CA LEU A 72 8.77 5.03 3.14
C LEU A 72 9.23 3.65 2.63
N VAL A 73 9.99 3.64 1.54
CA VAL A 73 10.58 2.39 1.04
C VAL A 73 11.86 2.09 1.82
N ARG A 74 11.89 0.95 2.52
CA ARG A 74 13.11 0.49 3.26
C ARG A 74 14.04 -0.37 2.40
N ARG A 75 13.47 -1.11 1.44
CA ARG A 75 14.18 -1.96 0.48
C ARG A 75 13.32 -2.13 -0.77
N GLY A 76 13.95 -2.19 -1.95
CA GLY A 76 13.24 -2.36 -3.23
C GLY A 76 12.97 -1.03 -3.90
N ARG A 77 11.90 -0.97 -4.70
CA ARG A 77 11.48 0.22 -5.46
C ARG A 77 9.97 0.21 -5.61
N GLU A 78 9.35 1.36 -5.43
CA GLU A 78 7.95 1.57 -5.75
C GLU A 78 7.80 2.64 -6.82
N VAL A 79 6.79 2.49 -7.67
CA VAL A 79 6.43 3.50 -8.67
C VAL A 79 5.02 3.95 -8.34
N PHE A 80 4.89 5.21 -7.93
CA PHE A 80 3.61 5.77 -7.53
C PHE A 80 3.17 6.82 -8.55
N THR A 81 1.88 6.84 -8.86
CA THR A 81 1.30 7.84 -9.76
C THR A 81 0.06 8.45 -9.10
N GLN A 82 -0.08 9.77 -9.12
CA GLN A 82 -1.30 10.44 -8.71
C GLN A 82 -1.45 11.72 -9.54
N LYS A 83 -2.67 11.97 -10.07
CA LYS A 83 -2.96 13.13 -10.93
C LYS A 83 -1.98 13.29 -12.12
N GLY A 84 -1.51 12.18 -12.70
CA GLY A 84 -0.55 12.21 -13.81
C GLY A 84 0.90 12.51 -13.41
N HIS A 85 1.16 12.81 -12.13
CA HIS A 85 2.53 12.90 -11.61
C HIS A 85 3.02 11.53 -11.21
N LYS A 86 4.25 11.21 -11.60
CA LYS A 86 4.89 9.91 -11.34
C LYS A 86 6.14 10.08 -10.50
N ALA A 87 6.25 9.31 -9.43
CA ALA A 87 7.42 9.25 -8.56
C ALA A 87 7.97 7.82 -8.52
N VAL A 88 9.30 7.70 -8.47
CA VAL A 88 9.99 6.46 -8.16
C VAL A 88 10.53 6.60 -6.74
N VAL A 89 10.08 5.74 -5.84
CA VAL A 89 10.46 5.78 -4.42
C VAL A 89 11.42 4.64 -4.15
N THR A 90 12.59 4.98 -3.60
CA THR A 90 13.69 4.05 -3.28
C THR A 90 14.11 4.22 -1.82
N PRO A 91 14.97 3.32 -1.28
CA PRO A 91 15.52 3.48 0.06
C PRO A 91 16.11 4.87 0.31
N GLY A 92 15.73 5.46 1.44
CA GLY A 92 16.12 6.82 1.82
C GLY A 92 15.23 7.93 1.25
N SER A 93 14.22 7.60 0.45
CA SER A 93 13.21 8.55 -0.05
C SER A 93 11.88 8.36 0.67
N ALA A 94 11.10 9.45 0.72
CA ALA A 94 9.73 9.46 1.18
C ALA A 94 8.83 10.02 0.09
N LEU A 95 7.61 9.50 0.00
CA LEU A 95 6.55 10.06 -0.81
C LEU A 95 5.41 10.49 0.09
N LEU A 96 4.92 11.70 -0.11
CA LEU A 96 3.70 12.21 0.49
C LEU A 96 2.61 12.24 -0.59
N TRP A 97 1.42 11.72 -0.29
CA TRP A 97 0.30 11.73 -1.22
C TRP A 97 -1.04 11.94 -0.51
N ASP A 98 -1.98 12.50 -1.26
CA ASP A 98 -3.28 12.90 -0.76
C ASP A 98 -4.29 11.74 -0.87
N GLY A 99 -4.76 11.29 0.29
CA GLY A 99 -5.67 10.18 0.48
C GLY A 99 -7.12 10.46 0.06
N VAL A 100 -7.47 11.67 -0.38
CA VAL A 100 -8.80 11.94 -0.96
C VAL A 100 -8.81 11.96 -2.49
N LEU A 101 -7.67 11.64 -3.11
CA LEU A 101 -7.49 11.65 -4.56
C LEU A 101 -7.14 10.25 -5.10
N PRO A 102 -7.50 9.94 -6.37
CA PRO A 102 -7.12 8.67 -6.98
C PRO A 102 -5.61 8.51 -7.14
N ALA A 103 -5.13 7.27 -7.02
CA ALA A 103 -3.72 6.90 -7.16
C ALA A 103 -3.57 5.50 -7.77
#